data_AF-C3MLJ2-F1
#
_entry.id   AF-C3MLJ2-F1
#
_cell.length_a   1.000
_cell.length_b   1.000
_cell.length_c   1.000
_cell.angle_alpha   90.00
_cell.angle_beta   90.00
_cell.angle_gamma   90.00
#
_symmetry.space_group_name_H-M   'P 1'
#
loop_
_entity.id
_entity.type
_entity.pdbx_description
1 polymer ?
#
loop_
_entity_poly.entity_id
_entity_poly.type
_entity_poly.pdbx_seq_one_letter_code
_entity_poly.pdbx_strand_id
1 'polypeptide(L)'
;MISDITKVLDENVRQSVRELIYPVITEREDSVLILKEILREYNLNLEIKENRNIRISETRRLAALASNVTPLNIENPEDVLWKLAEAIKPKGASRCQKSQQ
;
A
#
# COMPACT_ATOMS: atom_id res chain seq x y z
N MET A 1 18.01 4.84 -33.95
CA MET A 1 18.77 6.01 -33.46
C MET A 1 18.92 6.05 -31.93
N ILE A 2 17.92 5.71 -31.11
CA ILE A 2 18.11 5.58 -29.63
C ILE A 2 18.96 4.34 -29.26
N SER A 3 18.95 3.30 -30.09
CA SER A 3 19.72 2.06 -29.92
C SER A 3 21.22 2.24 -29.75
N ASP A 4 21.80 3.29 -30.34
CA ASP A 4 23.26 3.48 -30.39
C ASP A 4 23.81 4.24 -29.17
N ILE A 5 23.02 5.10 -28.51
CA ILE A 5 23.42 5.79 -27.28
C ILE A 5 23.62 4.79 -26.13
N THR A 6 22.80 3.73 -26.10
CA THR A 6 22.85 2.75 -25.01
C THR A 6 24.08 1.82 -25.07
N LYS A 7 24.80 1.73 -26.19
CA LYS A 7 25.95 0.83 -26.34
C LYS A 7 27.22 1.31 -25.63
N VAL A 8 27.27 2.60 -25.27
CA VAL A 8 28.44 3.25 -24.65
C VAL A 8 28.21 3.48 -23.14
N LEU A 9 27.01 3.17 -22.63
CA LEU A 9 26.63 3.40 -21.24
C LEU A 9 26.87 2.14 -20.41
N ASP A 10 27.37 2.33 -19.19
CA ASP A 10 27.45 1.29 -18.16
C ASP A 10 26.10 0.59 -17.98
N GLU A 11 26.15 -0.70 -17.65
CA GLU A 11 24.98 -1.58 -17.61
C GLU A 11 23.88 -1.07 -16.67
N ASN A 12 24.28 -0.49 -15.53
CA ASN A 12 23.37 0.17 -14.59
C ASN A 12 22.69 1.41 -15.18
N VAL A 13 23.44 2.26 -15.89
CA VAL A 13 22.90 3.48 -16.52
C VAL A 13 21.97 3.10 -17.68
N ARG A 14 22.32 2.04 -18.41
CA ARG A 14 21.51 1.49 -19.49
C ARG A 14 20.15 1.00 -19.00
N GLN A 15 20.13 0.38 -17.83
CA GLN A 15 18.91 -0.09 -17.17
C GLN A 15 18.04 1.09 -16.72
N SER A 16 18.62 2.09 -16.04
CA SER A 16 17.88 3.30 -15.65
C SER A 16 17.32 4.09 -16.85
N VAL A 17 18.08 4.20 -17.94
CA VAL A 17 17.62 4.84 -19.19
C VAL A 17 16.48 4.05 -19.84
N ARG A 18 16.53 2.70 -19.78
CA ARG A 18 15.41 1.87 -20.26
C ARG A 18 14.15 2.07 -19.41
N GLU A 19 14.29 2.15 -18.09
CA GLU A 19 13.16 2.40 -17.17
C GLU A 19 12.55 3.80 -17.33
N LEU A 20 13.35 4.77 -17.79
CA LEU A 20 12.87 6.13 -18.12
C LEU A 20 12.14 6.19 -19.47
N ILE A 21 12.58 5.42 -20.47
CA ILE A 21 12.06 5.48 -21.84
C ILE A 21 10.87 4.53 -22.03
N TYR A 22 10.91 3.36 -21.39
CA TYR A 22 9.85 2.37 -21.45
C TYR A 22 9.03 2.42 -20.16
N PRO A 23 7.69 2.44 -20.26
CA PRO A 23 6.86 2.35 -19.07
C PRO A 23 7.18 1.04 -18.34
N VAL A 24 7.78 1.15 -17.17
CA VAL A 24 8.03 0.00 -16.28
C VAL A 24 6.67 -0.49 -15.83
N ILE A 25 6.28 -1.67 -16.31
CA ILE A 25 5.07 -2.34 -15.83
C ILE A 25 5.43 -2.95 -14.48
N THR A 26 5.04 -2.28 -13.41
CA THR A 26 5.13 -2.83 -12.05
C THR A 26 3.98 -3.78 -11.82
N GLU A 27 4.25 -4.92 -11.19
CA GLU A 27 3.19 -5.82 -10.73
C GLU A 27 2.30 -5.09 -9.70
N ARG A 28 1.02 -5.45 -9.65
CA ARG A 28 0.10 -4.88 -8.68
C ARG A 28 0.42 -5.44 -7.30
N GLU A 29 0.55 -4.55 -6.33
CA GLU A 29 0.81 -4.96 -4.94
C GLU A 29 -0.48 -5.40 -4.24
N ASP A 30 -0.35 -6.32 -3.28
CA ASP A 30 -1.46 -6.77 -2.46
C ASP A 30 -1.61 -5.90 -1.21
N SER A 31 -2.70 -5.13 -1.14
CA SER A 31 -3.02 -4.27 0.00
C SER A 31 -3.12 -5.03 1.33
N VAL A 32 -3.51 -6.30 1.33
CA VAL A 32 -3.60 -7.09 2.57
C VAL A 32 -2.20 -7.44 3.07
N LEU A 33 -1.27 -7.74 2.16
CA LEU A 33 0.13 -7.97 2.52
C LEU A 33 0.77 -6.71 3.05
N ILE A 34 0.60 -5.58 2.36
CA ILE A 34 1.08 -4.26 2.81
C ILE A 34 0.55 -3.95 4.22
N LEU A 35 -0.75 -4.16 4.47
CA LEU A 35 -1.33 -3.93 5.79
C LEU A 35 -0.69 -4.83 6.86
N LYS A 36 -0.46 -6.11 6.57
CA LYS A 36 0.19 -7.04 7.50
C LYS A 36 1.63 -6.62 7.81
N GLU A 37 2.35 -6.10 6.83
CA GLU A 37 3.71 -5.57 7.02
C GLU A 37 3.71 -4.36 7.95
N ILE A 38 2.81 -3.39 7.71
CA ILE A 38 2.63 -2.23 8.58
C ILE A 38 2.31 -2.69 10.01
N LEU A 39 1.37 -3.62 10.19
CA LEU A 39 1.02 -4.12 11.52
C LEU A 39 2.20 -4.79 12.23
N ARG A 40 3.03 -5.52 11.48
CA ARG A 40 4.26 -6.13 12.01
C ARG A 40 5.26 -5.08 12.46
N GLU A 41 5.46 -4.00 11.68
CA GLU A 41 6.37 -2.90 12.05
C GLU A 41 5.95 -2.23 13.36
N TYR A 42 4.64 -2.10 13.60
CA TYR A 42 4.10 -1.54 14.84
C TYR A 42 3.88 -2.57 15.96
N ASN A 43 4.34 -3.82 15.80
CA ASN A 43 4.14 -4.93 16.74
C ASN A 43 2.66 -5.16 17.13
N LEU A 44 1.76 -4.96 16.19
CA LEU A 44 0.32 -5.17 16.37
C LEU A 44 -0.08 -6.57 15.89
N ASN A 45 -0.42 -7.44 16.85
CA ASN A 45 -0.98 -8.75 16.56
C ASN A 45 -2.48 -8.65 16.30
N LEU A 46 -2.85 -8.26 15.08
CA LEU A 46 -4.24 -8.21 14.63
C LEU A 46 -4.54 -9.28 13.59
N GLU A 47 -5.63 -10.01 13.81
CA GLU A 47 -6.16 -10.94 12.83
C GLU A 47 -6.91 -10.14 11.75
N ILE A 48 -6.32 -10.06 10.57
CA ILE A 48 -6.96 -9.45 9.40
C ILE A 48 -7.78 -10.50 8.67
N LYS A 49 -9.11 -10.35 8.73
CA LYS A 49 -10.06 -11.16 7.96
C LYS A 49 -10.53 -10.39 6.74
N GLU A 50 -10.33 -10.99 5.58
CA GLU A 50 -10.82 -10.46 4.32
C GLU A 50 -12.31 -10.72 4.17
N ASN A 51 -13.07 -9.68 3.81
CA ASN A 51 -14.48 -9.82 3.50
C ASN A 51 -14.70 -9.81 1.99
N ARG A 52 -14.85 -11.01 1.41
CA ARG A 52 -15.09 -11.20 -0.03
C ARG A 52 -16.49 -10.78 -0.49
N ASN A 53 -17.41 -10.57 0.44
CA ASN A 53 -18.81 -10.29 0.14
C ASN A 53 -19.13 -8.79 0.13
N ILE A 54 -18.20 -7.92 0.53
CA ILE A 54 -18.40 -6.47 0.50
C ILE A 54 -18.30 -5.97 -0.93
N ARG A 55 -19.40 -5.37 -1.42
CA ARG A 55 -19.40 -4.63 -2.69
C ARG A 55 -18.56 -3.37 -2.54
N ILE A 56 -17.46 -3.32 -3.28
CA ILE A 56 -16.58 -2.15 -3.34
C ILE A 56 -17.24 -1.09 -4.21
N SER A 57 -17.27 0.16 -3.73
CA SER A 57 -17.69 1.28 -4.55
C SER A 57 -16.73 1.48 -5.73
N GLU A 58 -17.25 2.02 -6.83
CA GLU A 58 -16.43 2.28 -8.02
C GLU A 58 -15.28 3.25 -7.73
N THR A 59 -15.53 4.26 -6.90
CA THR A 59 -14.51 5.22 -6.46
C THR A 59 -13.35 4.54 -5.73
N ARG A 60 -13.63 3.60 -4.81
CA ARG A 60 -12.59 2.85 -4.09
C ARG A 60 -11.81 1.92 -5.01
N ARG A 61 -12.49 1.29 -5.98
CA ARG A 61 -11.83 0.46 -6.99
C ARG A 61 -10.88 1.29 -7.86
N LEU A 62 -11.33 2.45 -8.34
CA LEU A 62 -10.52 3.35 -9.15
C LEU A 62 -9.31 3.89 -8.38
N ALA A 63 -9.48 4.24 -7.10
CA ALA A 63 -8.36 4.65 -6.26
C ALA A 63 -7.30 3.54 -6.12
N ALA A 64 -7.73 2.30 -5.86
CA ALA A 64 -6.80 1.17 -5.79
C ALA A 64 -6.07 0.92 -7.13
N LEU A 65 -6.79 1.04 -8.26
CA LEU A 65 -6.20 0.94 -9.60
C LEU A 65 -5.15 2.03 -9.83
N ALA A 66 -5.44 3.29 -9.47
CA ALA A 66 -4.54 4.42 -9.64
C ALA A 66 -3.29 4.29 -8.76
N SER A 67 -3.42 3.71 -7.57
CA SER A 67 -2.30 3.43 -6.67
C SER A 67 -1.55 2.12 -6.99
N ASN A 68 -1.91 1.41 -8.06
CA ASN A 68 -1.36 0.10 -8.41
C ASN A 68 -1.43 -0.95 -7.27
N VAL A 69 -2.52 -0.95 -6.50
CA VAL A 69 -2.76 -1.91 -5.41
C VAL A 69 -4.08 -2.66 -5.58
N THR A 70 -4.23 -3.80 -4.91
CA THR A 70 -5.53 -4.49 -4.79
C THR A 70 -6.47 -3.69 -3.88
N PRO A 71 -7.79 -3.64 -4.15
CA PRO A 71 -8.72 -3.02 -3.21
C PRO A 71 -8.72 -3.71 -1.84
N LEU A 72 -8.52 -2.94 -0.76
CA LEU A 72 -8.51 -3.49 0.60
C LEU A 72 -9.95 -3.73 1.11
N ASN A 73 -10.29 -5.00 1.35
CA ASN A 73 -11.59 -5.43 1.86
C ASN A 73 -11.44 -6.26 3.14
N ILE A 74 -11.67 -5.64 4.28
CA ILE A 74 -11.55 -6.26 5.60
C ILE A 74 -12.85 -6.12 6.39
N GLU A 75 -13.13 -7.06 7.30
CA GLU A 75 -14.39 -7.09 8.06
C GLU A 75 -14.60 -5.87 8.97
N ASN A 76 -13.56 -5.45 9.72
CA ASN A 76 -13.65 -4.37 10.71
C ASN A 76 -12.56 -3.31 10.47
N PRO A 77 -12.66 -2.50 9.42
CA PRO A 77 -11.60 -1.54 9.06
C PRO A 77 -11.38 -0.47 10.12
N GLU A 78 -12.44 -0.01 10.79
CA GLU A 78 -12.35 1.03 11.82
C GLU A 78 -11.54 0.58 13.03
N ASP A 79 -11.76 -0.65 13.50
CA ASP A 79 -11.01 -1.20 14.63
C ASP A 79 -9.54 -1.38 14.33
N VAL A 80 -9.21 -1.83 13.11
CA VAL A 80 -7.83 -1.96 12.65
C VAL A 80 -7.15 -0.59 12.63
N LEU A 81 -7.80 0.41 12.02
CA LEU A 81 -7.28 1.78 11.97
C LEU A 81 -7.09 2.37 13.36
N TRP A 82 -8.04 2.13 14.27
CA TRP A 82 -7.99 2.66 15.62
C TRP A 82 -6.79 2.12 16.40
N LYS A 83 -6.58 0.80 16.37
CA LYS A 83 -5.44 0.17 17.05
C LYS A 83 -4.10 0.59 16.44
N LEU A 84 -4.07 0.80 15.13
CA LEU A 84 -2.91 1.31 14.42
C LEU A 84 -2.59 2.75 14.87
N ALA A 85 -3.60 3.60 14.97
CA ALA A 85 -3.45 4.96 15.49
C ALA A 85 -2.98 4.98 16.95
N GLU A 86 -3.48 4.09 17.80
CA GLU A 86 -3.01 3.95 19.19
C GLU A 86 -1.53 3.57 19.28
N ALA A 87 -1.03 2.73 18.36
CA ALA A 87 0.37 2.33 18.32
C ALA A 87 1.31 3.43 17.80
N ILE A 88 0.88 4.24 16.83
CA ILE A 88 1.67 5.35 16.27
C ILE A 88 1.84 6.49 17.28
N LYS A 89 0.89 6.62 18.22
CA LYS A 89 0.77 7.79 19.07
C LYS A 89 2.05 8.06 19.90
N PRO A 90 2.54 9.32 19.92
CA PRO A 90 3.70 9.69 20.73
C PRO A 90 3.41 9.53 22.24
N LYS A 91 4.38 8.97 22.98
CA LYS A 91 4.30 8.78 24.43
C LYS A 91 4.12 10.15 25.13
N GLY A 92 2.90 10.44 25.61
CA GLY A 92 2.58 11.68 26.34
C GLY A 92 1.26 12.34 25.96
N ALA A 93 0.65 11.99 24.82
CA ALA A 93 -0.68 12.49 24.44
C ALA A 93 -1.82 11.74 25.15
N SER A 94 -2.96 12.40 25.40
CA SER A 94 -4.18 11.84 26.04
C SER A 94 -4.82 10.72 25.20
N ARG A 95 -5.36 9.65 25.83
CA ARG A 95 -5.93 8.47 25.14
C ARG A 95 -6.89 8.88 24.01
N CYS A 96 -6.74 8.26 22.82
CA CYS A 96 -7.65 8.51 21.71
C CYS A 96 -9.08 8.14 22.17
N GLN A 97 -10.03 9.05 22.01
CA GLN A 97 -11.43 8.79 22.36
C GLN A 97 -12.15 8.32 21.10
N LYS A 98 -12.68 7.09 21.10
CA LYS A 98 -13.62 6.66 20.06
C LYS A 98 -14.85 7.55 20.19
N SER A 99 -15.19 8.32 19.16
CA SER A 99 -16.46 9.04 19.15
C SER A 99 -17.59 8.02 19.12
N GLN A 100 -18.39 7.96 20.18
CA GLN A 100 -19.66 7.23 20.16
C GLN A 100 -20.57 7.97 19.17
N GLN A 101 -20.84 7.35 18.03
CA GLN A 101 -21.95 7.73 17.15
C GLN A 101 -23.14 6.84 17.44
#